data_AF-A0AAN6W5Y2-F1
#
_entry.id   AF-A0AAN6W5Y2-F1
#
_cell.length_a   1.000
_cell.length_b   1.000
_cell.length_c   1.000
_cell.angle_alpha   90.00
_cell.angle_beta   90.00
_cell.angle_gamma   90.00
#
_symmetry.space_group_name_H-M   'P 1'
#
loop_
_entity.id
_entity.type
_entity.pdbx_description
1 polymer ?
#
loop_
_entity_poly.entity_id
_entity_poly.type
_entity_poly.pdbx_seq_one_letter_code
_entity_poly.pdbx_strand_id
1 'polypeptide(L)'
;FREFHLAKLLAVTHKPQTLWCEWEFNSDYSHNECNTPTFDLRIITAALLQVRDTLTELNIDAYSGGHGRPYSDVVPCHVVGAPPTALTSFDQTQTLAIPLAFLNGLTVPAKGEGFLQHCLPRSLGVLMLRENLF
;
A
#
# COMPACT_ATOMS: atom_id res chain seq x y z
N PHE A 1 -4.02 13.05 -6.33
CA PHE A 1 -3.76 11.76 -5.66
C PHE A 1 -2.86 10.88 -6.51
N ARG A 2 -1.63 10.65 -6.03
CA ARG A 2 -0.61 9.82 -6.66
C ARG A 2 -1.08 8.39 -6.97
N GLU A 3 -2.00 7.86 -6.16
CA GLU A 3 -2.59 6.52 -6.30
C GLU A 3 -3.34 6.35 -7.63
N PHE A 4 -3.94 7.42 -8.19
CA PHE A 4 -4.58 7.35 -9.51
C PHE A 4 -3.58 7.13 -10.65
N HIS A 5 -2.34 7.61 -10.50
CA HIS A 5 -1.30 7.39 -11.50
C HIS A 5 -0.86 5.92 -11.53
N LEU A 6 -0.89 5.23 -10.38
CA LEU A 6 -0.63 3.79 -10.32
C LEU A 6 -1.60 3.01 -11.20
N ALA A 7 -2.90 3.31 -11.12
CA ALA A 7 -3.91 2.64 -11.94
C ALA A 7 -3.65 2.81 -13.45
N LYS A 8 -3.30 4.04 -13.87
CA LYS A 8 -2.97 4.35 -15.27
C LYS A 8 -1.69 3.64 -15.74
N LEU A 9 -0.67 3.58 -14.89
CA LEU A 9 0.59 2.89 -15.20
C LEU A 9 0.37 1.39 -15.35
N LEU A 10 -0.35 0.77 -14.42
CA LEU A 10 -0.64 -0.67 -14.47
C LEU A 10 -1.51 -1.04 -15.69
N ALA A 11 -2.41 -0.16 -16.12
CA ALA A 11 -3.23 -0.38 -17.31
C ALA A 11 -2.42 -0.49 -18.63
N VAL A 12 -1.25 0.14 -18.70
CA VAL A 12 -0.36 0.10 -19.88
C VAL A 12 0.85 -0.82 -19.71
N THR A 13 1.02 -1.39 -18.51
CA THR A 13 2.14 -2.28 -18.21
C THR A 13 1.75 -3.72 -18.50
N HIS A 14 2.45 -4.36 -19.45
CA HIS A 14 2.11 -5.72 -19.85
C HIS A 14 2.57 -6.75 -18.81
N LYS A 15 1.61 -7.34 -18.08
CA LYS A 15 1.77 -8.49 -17.18
C LYS A 15 2.95 -8.36 -16.20
N PRO A 16 3.00 -7.31 -15.36
CA PRO A 16 4.08 -7.16 -14.40
C PRO A 16 4.05 -8.31 -13.38
N GLN A 17 5.24 -8.86 -13.12
CA GLN A 17 5.46 -9.89 -12.09
C GLN A 17 5.88 -9.28 -10.75
N THR A 18 6.71 -8.24 -10.80
CA THR A 18 7.16 -7.49 -9.62
C THR A 18 6.65 -6.06 -9.72
N LEU A 19 6.10 -5.57 -8.63
CA LEU A 19 5.78 -4.16 -8.46
C LEU A 19 6.44 -3.64 -7.19
N TRP A 20 7.23 -2.59 -7.35
CA TRP A 20 7.75 -1.80 -6.24
C TRP A 20 7.16 -0.39 -6.33
N CYS A 21 6.38 -0.04 -5.31
CA CYS A 21 5.88 1.31 -5.10
C CYS A 21 6.53 1.86 -3.84
N GLU A 22 7.23 2.98 -3.98
CA GLU A 22 7.74 3.77 -2.86
C GLU A 22 7.07 5.13 -2.89
N TRP A 23 6.48 5.51 -1.77
CA TRP A 23 5.76 6.78 -1.64
C TRP A 23 6.35 7.61 -0.53
N GLU A 24 6.80 8.79 -0.88
CA GLU A 24 7.28 9.78 0.08
C GLU A 24 6.26 10.92 0.16
N PHE A 25 5.86 11.27 1.37
CA PHE A 25 5.30 12.59 1.66
C PHE A 25 6.42 13.49 2.15
N ASN A 26 6.60 14.62 1.47
CA ASN A 26 7.58 15.63 1.85
C ASN A 26 6.89 16.99 2.01
N SER A 27 6.93 17.56 3.22
CA SER A 27 6.23 18.80 3.57
C SER A 27 6.68 20.02 2.75
N ASP A 28 7.91 20.01 2.23
CA ASP A 28 8.44 21.09 1.38
C ASP A 28 7.73 21.16 0.02
N TYR A 29 7.09 20.06 -0.41
CA TYR A 29 6.29 19.98 -1.64
C TYR A 29 4.79 19.96 -1.37
N SER A 30 4.33 20.47 -0.23
CA SER A 30 2.90 20.47 0.18
C SER A 30 1.96 21.23 -0.75
N HIS A 31 2.50 22.07 -1.65
CA HIS A 31 1.75 22.74 -2.72
C HIS A 31 1.37 21.80 -3.88
N ASN A 32 1.97 20.61 -3.97
CA ASN A 32 1.64 19.61 -4.98
C ASN A 32 0.45 18.75 -4.51
N GLU A 33 -0.67 18.81 -5.22
CA GLU A 33 -1.90 18.05 -4.93
C GLU A 33 -1.73 16.52 -4.97
N CYS A 34 -0.62 16.01 -5.51
CA CYS A 34 -0.27 14.59 -5.47
C CYS A 34 0.61 14.20 -4.27
N ASN A 35 1.16 15.18 -3.56
CA ASN A 35 1.99 14.99 -2.38
C ASN A 35 1.14 15.18 -1.11
N THR A 36 0.35 14.17 -0.80
CA THR A 36 -0.51 14.15 0.39
C THR A 36 0.02 13.17 1.42
N PRO A 37 -0.06 13.47 2.73
CA PRO A 37 0.26 12.53 3.80
C PRO A 37 -0.89 11.53 4.01
N THR A 38 -1.51 11.08 2.91
CA THR A 38 -2.68 10.21 2.93
C THR A 38 -2.45 9.06 1.96
N PHE A 39 -2.78 7.85 2.41
CA PHE A 39 -2.74 6.62 1.63
C PHE A 39 -4.15 6.06 1.56
N ASP A 40 -4.78 6.14 0.39
CA ASP A 40 -6.11 5.52 0.18
C ASP A 40 -5.94 4.09 -0.33
N LEU A 41 -6.08 3.13 0.59
CA LEU A 41 -5.91 1.73 0.25
C LEU A 41 -6.97 1.24 -0.75
N ARG A 42 -8.16 1.86 -0.82
CA ARG A 42 -9.18 1.47 -1.81
C ARG A 42 -8.70 1.75 -3.23
N ILE A 43 -8.08 2.90 -3.44
CA ILE A 43 -7.56 3.30 -4.77
C ILE A 43 -6.38 2.41 -5.15
N ILE A 44 -5.44 2.19 -4.21
CA ILE A 44 -4.28 1.33 -4.42
C ILE A 44 -4.73 -0.09 -4.77
N THR A 45 -5.60 -0.67 -3.96
CA THR A 45 -6.12 -2.02 -4.18
C THR A 45 -6.88 -2.12 -5.52
N ALA A 46 -7.72 -1.14 -5.87
CA ALA A 46 -8.41 -1.13 -7.15
C ALA A 46 -7.43 -1.08 -8.34
N ALA A 47 -6.33 -0.32 -8.22
CA ALA A 47 -5.28 -0.28 -9.23
C ALA A 47 -4.60 -1.64 -9.39
N LEU A 48 -4.23 -2.28 -8.26
CA LEU A 48 -3.52 -3.55 -8.22
C LEU A 48 -4.34 -4.73 -8.74
N LEU A 49 -5.68 -4.68 -8.59
CA LEU A 49 -6.57 -5.74 -9.09
C LEU A 49 -6.43 -5.98 -10.61
N GLN A 50 -5.98 -4.98 -11.37
CA GLN A 50 -5.74 -5.11 -12.81
C GLN A 50 -4.61 -6.08 -13.16
N VAL A 51 -3.67 -6.30 -12.24
CA VAL A 51 -2.46 -7.11 -12.44
C VAL A 51 -2.35 -8.27 -11.46
N ARG A 52 -3.41 -8.54 -10.68
CA ARG A 52 -3.43 -9.55 -9.61
C ARG A 52 -3.04 -10.96 -10.09
N ASP A 53 -3.37 -11.28 -11.35
CA ASP A 53 -3.18 -12.61 -11.93
C ASP A 53 -1.74 -12.81 -12.45
N THR A 54 -0.92 -11.76 -12.44
CA THR A 54 0.48 -11.82 -12.91
C THR A 54 1.49 -11.47 -11.83
N LEU A 55 1.05 -10.73 -10.81
CA LEU A 55 1.91 -10.21 -9.77
C LEU A 55 2.33 -11.30 -8.78
N THR A 56 3.62 -11.65 -8.81
CA THR A 56 4.25 -12.61 -7.88
C THR A 56 4.88 -11.91 -6.68
N GLU A 57 5.28 -10.66 -6.83
CA GLU A 57 5.93 -9.86 -5.79
C GLU A 57 5.34 -8.46 -5.73
N LEU A 58 4.85 -8.09 -4.54
CA LEU A 58 4.32 -6.77 -4.23
C LEU A 58 5.11 -6.13 -3.10
N ASN A 59 5.84 -5.06 -3.42
CA ASN A 59 6.55 -4.22 -2.47
C ASN A 59 5.89 -2.83 -2.43
N ILE A 60 5.31 -2.48 -1.30
CA ILE A 60 4.84 -1.13 -1.02
C ILE A 60 5.64 -0.58 0.15
N ASP A 61 6.24 0.58 -0.09
CA ASP A 61 6.97 1.36 0.87
C ASP A 61 6.34 2.75 0.95
N ALA A 62 6.36 3.33 2.15
CA ALA A 62 5.71 4.58 2.43
C ALA A 62 6.46 5.31 3.54
N TYR A 63 6.81 6.56 3.29
CA TYR A 63 7.55 7.42 4.19
C TYR A 63 6.86 8.78 4.32
N SER A 64 6.94 9.36 5.51
CA SER A 64 6.60 10.76 5.74
C SER A 64 7.71 11.47 6.49
N GLY A 65 8.11 12.61 5.97
CA GLY A 65 9.10 13.47 6.59
C GLY A 65 9.70 14.46 5.61
N GLY A 66 10.36 15.49 6.13
CA GLY A 66 11.24 16.34 5.33
C GLY A 66 12.67 15.81 5.43
N HIS A 67 13.43 15.84 4.32
CA HIS A 67 14.87 15.60 4.38
C HIS A 67 15.52 16.57 5.39
N GLY A 68 16.22 16.02 6.39
CA GLY A 68 16.97 16.79 7.38
C GLY A 68 16.13 17.44 8.49
N ARG A 69 14.84 17.10 8.63
CA ARG A 69 14.01 17.58 9.75
C ARG A 69 14.15 16.65 10.97
N PRO A 70 14.17 17.20 12.20
CA PRO A 70 14.18 16.39 13.41
C PRO A 70 12.91 15.53 13.51
N TYR A 71 13.01 14.38 14.19
CA TYR A 71 11.91 13.41 14.38
C TYR A 71 10.63 14.02 14.99
N SER A 72 10.72 15.22 15.56
CA SER A 72 9.59 16.00 16.09
C SER A 72 8.68 16.62 15.01
N ASP A 73 9.15 16.71 13.77
CA ASP A 73 8.44 17.34 12.65
C ASP A 73 7.80 16.30 11.71
N VAL A 74 7.73 15.05 12.15
CA VAL A 74 7.10 13.97 11.39
C VAL A 74 5.60 14.26 11.26
N VAL A 75 5.13 14.37 10.02
CA VAL A 75 3.72 14.54 9.72
C VAL A 75 3.09 13.16 9.69
N PRO A 76 2.10 12.85 10.55
CA PRO A 76 1.53 11.52 10.58
C PRO A 76 0.97 11.12 9.21
N CYS A 77 1.35 9.94 8.72
CA CYS A 77 0.68 9.36 7.56
C CYS A 77 -0.73 8.90 7.93
N HIS A 78 -1.72 9.34 7.15
CA HIS A 78 -3.09 8.89 7.30
C HIS A 78 -3.39 7.75 6.32
N VAL A 79 -3.53 6.53 6.83
CA VAL A 79 -4.04 5.41 6.05
C VAL A 79 -5.57 5.45 6.08
N VAL A 80 -6.21 5.55 4.93
CA VAL A 80 -7.66 5.64 4.79
C VAL A 80 -8.20 4.59 3.84
N GLY A 81 -9.47 4.25 4.06
CA GLY A 81 -10.16 3.23 3.27
C GLY A 81 -9.80 1.83 3.75
N ALA A 82 -10.82 1.05 4.09
CA ALA A 82 -10.63 -0.38 4.23
C ALA A 82 -10.40 -0.95 2.81
N PRO A 83 -9.32 -1.71 2.57
CA PRO A 83 -9.21 -2.49 1.36
C PRO A 83 -10.43 -3.39 1.31
N PRO A 84 -11.15 -3.46 0.17
CA PRO A 84 -12.01 -4.62 -0.02
C PRO A 84 -11.13 -5.87 0.14
N THR A 85 -11.74 -7.00 0.46
CA THR A 85 -11.19 -8.39 0.52
C THR A 85 -10.24 -8.82 -0.63
N ALA A 86 -9.89 -7.92 -1.53
CA ALA A 86 -9.09 -8.01 -2.73
C ALA A 86 -7.72 -8.65 -2.58
N LEU A 87 -6.95 -8.47 -1.50
CA LEU A 87 -5.61 -9.09 -1.43
C LEU A 87 -5.67 -10.63 -1.42
N THR A 88 -6.78 -11.22 -0.97
CA THR A 88 -6.99 -12.66 -1.09
C THR A 88 -7.14 -13.15 -2.53
N SER A 89 -7.44 -12.26 -3.47
CA SER A 89 -7.55 -12.59 -4.91
C SER A 89 -6.22 -12.55 -5.66
N PHE A 90 -5.11 -12.27 -4.97
CA PHE A 90 -3.77 -12.22 -5.54
C PHE A 90 -3.14 -13.61 -5.47
N ASP A 91 -3.76 -14.59 -6.13
CA ASP A 91 -3.39 -16.01 -6.01
C ASP A 91 -1.97 -16.32 -6.51
N GLN A 92 -1.34 -15.42 -7.28
CA GLN A 92 0.04 -15.55 -7.73
C GLN A 92 1.07 -14.90 -6.80
N THR A 93 0.65 -14.05 -5.85
CA THR A 93 1.58 -13.27 -5.03
C THR A 93 2.21 -14.12 -3.93
N GLN A 94 3.49 -14.42 -4.12
CA GLN A 94 4.32 -15.21 -3.20
C GLN A 94 5.08 -14.34 -2.19
N THR A 95 5.39 -13.10 -2.57
CA THR A 95 6.11 -12.15 -1.72
C THR A 95 5.28 -10.89 -1.54
N LEU A 96 5.00 -10.54 -0.29
CA LEU A 96 4.31 -9.32 0.09
C LEU A 96 5.16 -8.56 1.10
N ALA A 97 5.52 -7.33 0.75
CA ALA A 97 6.19 -6.41 1.66
C ALA A 97 5.40 -5.11 1.74
N ILE A 98 4.83 -4.79 2.90
CA ILE A 98 3.94 -3.64 3.07
C ILE A 98 4.16 -2.97 4.43
N PRO A 99 3.76 -1.69 4.59
CA PRO A 99 3.72 -1.05 5.91
C PRO A 99 2.78 -1.77 6.86
N LEU A 100 3.17 -1.93 8.12
CA LEU A 100 2.36 -2.61 9.15
C LEU A 100 0.99 -1.93 9.32
N ALA A 101 0.93 -0.59 9.27
CA ALA A 101 -0.33 0.14 9.41
C ALA A 101 -1.35 -0.16 8.31
N PHE A 102 -0.92 -0.72 7.16
CA PHE A 102 -1.85 -1.18 6.13
C PHE A 102 -2.65 -2.39 6.60
N LEU A 103 -2.12 -3.21 7.51
CA LEU A 103 -2.86 -4.31 8.14
C LEU A 103 -4.02 -3.79 9.00
N ASN A 104 -3.86 -2.67 9.70
CA ASN A 104 -4.95 -2.06 10.47
C ASN A 104 -6.07 -1.55 9.55
N GLY A 105 -5.72 -1.04 8.37
CA GLY A 105 -6.70 -0.71 7.32
C GLY A 105 -7.39 -1.95 6.75
N LEU A 106 -6.69 -3.07 6.62
CA LEU A 106 -7.23 -4.37 6.18
C LEU A 106 -8.23 -4.97 7.17
N THR A 107 -8.10 -4.69 8.46
CA THR A 107 -9.02 -5.16 9.51
C THR A 107 -10.11 -4.13 9.76
N VAL A 108 -11.30 -4.30 9.15
CA VAL A 108 -12.47 -3.46 9.47
C VAL A 108 -12.76 -3.54 10.98
N PRO A 109 -13.11 -2.44 11.69
CA PRO A 109 -13.24 -2.43 13.16
C PRO A 109 -14.41 -3.27 13.74
N ALA A 110 -15.14 -4.02 12.92
CA ALA A 110 -16.46 -4.50 13.32
C ALA A 110 -16.49 -5.89 13.97
N LYS A 111 -15.57 -6.83 13.71
CA LYS A 111 -15.70 -8.21 14.21
C LYS A 111 -14.37 -8.98 14.33
N GLY A 112 -13.78 -8.97 15.52
CA GLY A 112 -13.07 -10.11 16.10
C GLY A 112 -11.74 -10.59 15.48
N GLU A 113 -10.91 -11.17 16.34
CA GLU A 113 -9.65 -11.85 16.02
C GLU A 113 -9.93 -13.00 15.03
N GLY A 114 -9.37 -12.93 13.81
CA GLY A 114 -9.55 -13.95 12.77
C GLY A 114 -9.49 -13.49 11.31
N PHE A 115 -9.38 -12.19 11.03
CA PHE A 115 -9.49 -11.66 9.66
C PHE A 115 -8.19 -11.61 8.84
N LEU A 116 -6.99 -11.61 9.44
CA LEU A 116 -5.75 -11.47 8.66
C LEU A 116 -5.57 -12.59 7.61
N GLN A 117 -5.94 -13.83 7.95
CA GLN A 117 -5.96 -14.96 7.01
C GLN A 117 -6.93 -14.75 5.83
N HIS A 118 -7.94 -13.89 6.00
CA HIS A 118 -8.91 -13.50 5.00
C HIS A 118 -8.56 -12.15 4.33
N CYS A 119 -7.39 -11.59 4.65
CA CYS A 119 -6.91 -10.32 4.13
C CYS A 119 -5.58 -10.47 3.36
N LEU A 120 -4.92 -11.63 3.42
CA LEU A 120 -3.63 -11.86 2.77
C LEU A 120 -3.74 -12.82 1.57
N PRO A 121 -2.82 -12.75 0.59
CA PRO A 121 -2.75 -13.74 -0.48
C PRO A 121 -2.58 -15.16 0.05
N ARG A 122 -3.25 -16.14 -0.55
CA ARG A 122 -3.20 -17.54 -0.09
C ARG A 122 -1.89 -18.26 -0.44
N SER A 123 -1.23 -17.83 -1.50
CA SER A 123 0.03 -18.38 -1.99
C SER A 123 1.27 -17.73 -1.34
N LEU A 124 1.05 -16.89 -0.32
CA LEU A 124 2.11 -16.13 0.30
C LEU A 124 3.15 -17.03 0.97
N GLY A 125 4.38 -17.00 0.47
CA GLY A 125 5.53 -17.66 1.07
C GLY A 125 6.36 -16.71 1.93
N VAL A 126 6.36 -15.41 1.60
CA VAL A 126 7.17 -14.39 2.29
C VAL A 126 6.29 -13.18 2.63
N LEU A 127 6.22 -12.85 3.91
CA LEU A 127 5.60 -11.63 4.42
C LEU A 127 6.66 -10.76 5.10
N MET A 128 6.82 -9.53 4.62
CA MET A 128 7.68 -8.51 5.21
C MET A 128 6.81 -7.33 5.68
N LEU A 129 6.94 -6.97 6.95
CA LEU A 129 6.20 -5.86 7.56
C LEU A 129 7.17 -4.73 7.85
N ARG A 130 6.80 -3.50 7.47
CA ARG A 130 7.63 -2.30 7.64
C ARG A 130 7.00 -1.32 8.63
N GLU A 131 7.81 -0.70 9.47
CA GLU A 131 7.40 0.35 10.44
C GLU A 131 7.58 1.77 9.88
N ASN A 132 7.50 1.94 8.56
CA ASN A 132 7.92 3.13 7.81
C ASN A 132 6.91 4.30 7.78
N LEU A 133 5.69 4.10 8.31
CA LEU A 133 4.66 5.13 8.42
C LEU A 133 4.71 5.79 9.81
N PHE A 134 5.60 6.77 9.98
CA PHE A 134 5.63 7.62 11.18
C PHE A 134 4.82 8.91 10.98
#